data_AF-A0A815NHB0-F1
#
_entry.id   AF-A0A815NHB0-F1
#
_cell.length_a   1.000
_cell.length_b   1.000
_cell.length_c   1.000
_cell.angle_alpha   90.00
_cell.angle_beta   90.00
_cell.angle_gamma   90.00
#
_symmetry.space_group_name_H-M   'P 1'
#
loop_
_entity.id
_entity.type
_entity.pdbx_description
1 polymer ?
#
loop_
_entity_poly.entity_id
_entity_poly.type
_entity_poly.pdbx_seq_one_letter_code
_entity_poly.pdbx_strand_id
1 'polypeptide(L)'
;MAYLERTDSKIIHWFGQNGIIDASISKKFTHIPIGIHCHTMVEAITSIYKQQNNHALPSIYGDNDEPPYYIQPIDMTRRALNQKYDLKRKNLLLINFNQHTDGRGFRQQIWTHMCSKKNRAPFTTCLYKSPSFDMSYIPNIYARNRKYLFWLSPRGNGIDCYRTWEALYLDAIPIVWNSSLNILYEHLPVVIIQNYTDINETFLREKLHEISMKKYFQMNQMYRFEKLRNAYWRRLILNQNGMVEEQIDEVLNSFRTPFWLDDH
;
A
#
# COMPACT_ATOMS: atom_id res chain seq x y z
N MET A 1 5.42 15.41 -12.46
CA MET A 1 4.70 15.67 -11.19
C MET A 1 3.73 16.79 -11.49
N ALA A 2 2.42 16.53 -11.43
CA ALA A 2 1.42 17.55 -11.73
C ALA A 2 1.21 18.42 -10.49
N TYR A 3 1.37 19.73 -10.65
CA TYR A 3 1.00 20.72 -9.64
C TYR A 3 -0.29 21.36 -10.11
N LEU A 4 -1.32 21.30 -9.26
CA LEU A 4 -2.56 22.02 -9.54
C LEU A 4 -2.45 23.39 -8.88
N GLU A 5 -2.55 24.46 -9.67
CA GLU A 5 -2.50 25.84 -9.18
C GLU A 5 -3.85 26.55 -9.30
N ARG A 6 -4.76 26.07 -10.15
CA ARG A 6 -6.12 26.59 -10.33
C ARG A 6 -7.08 25.47 -10.74
N THR A 7 -8.34 25.58 -10.31
CA THR A 7 -9.45 24.71 -10.77
C THR A 7 -10.52 25.55 -11.45
N ASP A 8 -11.03 25.10 -12.60
CA ASP A 8 -12.22 25.68 -13.22
C ASP A 8 -13.42 25.63 -12.27
N SER A 9 -14.23 26.67 -12.25
CA SER A 9 -15.48 26.72 -11.46
C SER A 9 -16.44 25.57 -11.76
N LYS A 10 -16.46 25.05 -13.01
CA LYS A 10 -17.31 23.94 -13.47
C LYS A 10 -16.86 22.58 -12.93
N ILE A 11 -15.63 22.49 -12.44
CA ILE A 11 -15.13 21.29 -11.78
C ILE A 11 -15.80 21.17 -10.42
N ILE A 12 -16.60 20.13 -10.24
CA ILE A 12 -17.28 19.83 -8.96
C ILE A 12 -16.32 19.15 -7.98
N HIS A 13 -15.62 18.09 -8.42
CA HIS A 13 -14.65 17.34 -7.61
C HIS A 13 -13.76 16.45 -8.47
N TRP A 14 -12.48 16.30 -8.12
CA TRP A 14 -11.49 15.52 -8.85
C TRP A 14 -10.87 14.44 -7.98
N PHE A 15 -10.61 13.29 -8.58
CA PHE A 15 -9.87 12.20 -7.98
C PHE A 15 -8.55 12.02 -8.73
N GLY A 16 -7.44 11.87 -8.01
CA GLY A 16 -6.15 11.70 -8.68
C GLY A 16 -5.10 11.01 -7.83
N GLN A 17 -4.23 10.28 -8.53
CA GLN A 17 -3.04 9.65 -7.97
C GLN A 17 -1.86 10.63 -7.98
N ASN A 18 -0.90 10.47 -7.07
CA ASN A 18 0.40 11.18 -7.13
C ASN A 18 0.35 12.73 -7.17
N GLY A 19 -0.72 13.35 -6.67
CA GLY A 19 -0.85 14.81 -6.64
C GLY A 19 -0.05 15.47 -5.50
N ILE A 20 0.50 16.66 -5.77
CA ILE A 20 0.81 17.64 -4.72
C ILE A 20 -0.25 18.72 -4.82
N ILE A 21 -0.98 18.95 -3.73
CA ILE A 21 -2.09 19.89 -3.73
C ILE A 21 -1.77 21.01 -2.74
N ASP A 22 -1.99 22.25 -3.17
CA ASP A 22 -2.02 23.40 -2.28
C ASP A 22 -3.31 23.40 -1.44
N ALA A 23 -3.24 23.91 -0.21
CA ALA A 23 -4.36 23.99 0.72
C ALA A 23 -5.58 24.72 0.13
N SER A 24 -5.35 25.68 -0.77
CA SER A 24 -6.39 26.46 -1.46
C SER A 24 -7.26 25.62 -2.43
N ILE A 25 -6.74 24.52 -2.94
CA ILE A 25 -7.37 23.62 -3.94
C ILE A 25 -7.91 22.34 -3.29
N SER A 26 -7.50 22.07 -2.05
CA SER A 26 -7.77 20.83 -1.31
C SER A 26 -9.24 20.42 -1.22
N LYS A 27 -10.19 21.37 -1.23
CA LYS A 27 -11.61 21.07 -1.02
C LYS A 27 -12.26 20.28 -2.17
N LYS A 28 -11.74 20.39 -3.39
CA LYS A 28 -12.30 19.75 -4.60
C LYS A 28 -11.45 18.58 -5.10
N PHE A 29 -10.48 18.13 -4.31
CA PHE A 29 -9.59 17.05 -4.74
C PHE A 29 -9.52 15.96 -3.68
N THR A 30 -9.62 14.71 -4.11
CA THR A 30 -9.38 13.55 -3.26
C THR A 30 -8.26 12.71 -3.86
N HIS A 31 -7.25 12.44 -3.04
CA HIS A 31 -6.21 11.48 -3.40
C HIS A 31 -6.83 10.10 -3.56
N ILE A 32 -6.49 9.45 -4.66
CA ILE A 32 -6.69 8.01 -4.82
C ILE A 32 -5.32 7.32 -4.92
N PRO A 33 -5.21 6.10 -4.43
CA PRO A 33 -3.96 5.37 -4.39
C PRO A 33 -3.55 4.79 -5.75
N ILE A 34 -2.25 4.78 -6.03
CA ILE A 34 -1.70 4.19 -7.26
C ILE A 34 -1.77 2.66 -7.25
N GLY A 35 -1.65 2.04 -6.07
CA GLY A 35 -1.47 0.61 -5.91
C GLY A 35 -2.73 -0.25 -6.08
N ILE A 36 -3.86 0.34 -6.45
CA ILE A 36 -5.14 -0.38 -6.56
C ILE A 36 -5.49 -0.69 -8.03
N HIS A 37 -4.62 -0.36 -8.98
CA HIS A 37 -4.80 -0.66 -10.41
C HIS A 37 -3.58 -1.34 -11.08
N CYS A 38 -3.03 -2.40 -10.49
CA CYS A 38 -1.93 -3.16 -11.12
C CYS A 38 -2.23 -4.65 -11.22
N HIS A 39 -2.66 -5.10 -12.41
CA HIS A 39 -2.97 -6.50 -12.74
C HIS A 39 -1.86 -7.48 -12.34
N THR A 40 -0.60 -7.12 -12.57
CA THR A 40 0.51 -8.03 -12.24
C THR A 40 0.74 -8.18 -10.74
N MET A 41 0.38 -7.19 -9.92
CA MET A 41 0.40 -7.36 -8.46
C MET A 41 -0.66 -8.37 -8.02
N VAL A 42 -1.83 -8.36 -8.67
CA VAL A 42 -2.99 -9.22 -8.35
C VAL A 42 -2.64 -10.68 -8.48
N GLU A 43 -2.13 -11.07 -9.63
CA GLU A 43 -1.82 -12.45 -9.96
C GLU A 43 -0.77 -12.98 -8.99
N ALA A 44 0.25 -12.17 -8.73
CA ALA A 44 1.30 -12.54 -7.80
C ALA A 44 0.80 -12.64 -6.35
N ILE A 45 0.06 -11.66 -5.84
CA ILE A 45 -0.51 -11.71 -4.48
C ILE A 45 -1.46 -12.91 -4.37
N THR A 46 -2.35 -13.11 -5.35
CA THR A 46 -3.27 -14.25 -5.40
C THR A 46 -2.52 -15.58 -5.33
N SER A 47 -1.45 -15.73 -6.12
CA SER A 47 -0.63 -16.95 -6.10
C SER A 47 -0.02 -17.24 -4.72
N ILE A 48 0.38 -16.20 -3.99
CA ILE A 48 0.95 -16.32 -2.64
C ILE A 48 -0.09 -16.73 -1.60
N TYR A 49 -1.33 -16.25 -1.71
CA TYR A 49 -2.39 -16.65 -0.78
C TYR A 49 -2.97 -18.03 -1.11
N LYS A 50 -3.06 -18.42 -2.39
CA LYS A 50 -3.46 -19.78 -2.81
C LYS A 50 -2.57 -20.88 -2.23
N GLN A 51 -1.29 -20.58 -1.99
CA GLN A 51 -0.33 -21.53 -1.42
C GLN A 51 -0.49 -21.74 0.10
N GLN A 52 -1.34 -20.97 0.78
CA GLN A 52 -1.48 -21.06 2.23
C GLN A 52 -2.79 -21.77 2.60
N ASN A 53 -2.66 -22.93 3.25
CA ASN A 53 -3.82 -23.65 3.80
C ASN A 53 -4.57 -22.74 4.79
N ASN A 54 -5.90 -22.68 4.66
CA ASN A 54 -6.84 -21.92 5.53
C ASN A 54 -6.85 -20.38 5.38
N HIS A 55 -6.31 -19.79 4.31
CA HIS A 55 -6.50 -18.36 4.06
C HIS A 55 -7.56 -18.13 2.97
N ALA A 56 -8.53 -17.26 3.27
CA ALA A 56 -9.37 -16.69 2.23
C ALA A 56 -8.49 -15.85 1.29
N LEU A 57 -8.72 -15.94 -0.01
CA LEU A 57 -8.06 -15.04 -0.96
C LEU A 57 -8.49 -13.61 -0.60
N PRO A 58 -7.56 -12.65 -0.50
CA PRO A 58 -7.98 -11.28 -0.37
C PRO A 58 -8.79 -10.93 -1.62
N SER A 59 -9.88 -10.17 -1.46
CA SER A 59 -10.48 -9.52 -2.61
C SER A 59 -9.54 -8.39 -3.02
N ILE A 60 -8.70 -8.68 -4.00
CA ILE A 60 -7.69 -7.75 -4.48
C ILE A 60 -8.31 -7.01 -5.69
N TYR A 61 -9.03 -7.72 -6.58
CA TYR A 61 -9.64 -7.19 -7.82
C TYR A 61 -10.84 -8.03 -8.29
N GLY A 62 -11.83 -7.37 -8.90
CA GLY A 62 -12.88 -8.01 -9.72
C GLY A 62 -14.27 -8.08 -9.09
N ASP A 63 -14.39 -7.86 -7.79
CA ASP A 63 -15.68 -7.92 -7.13
C ASP A 63 -16.46 -6.62 -7.37
N ASN A 64 -17.39 -6.67 -8.33
CA ASN A 64 -18.40 -5.62 -8.47
C ASN A 64 -19.20 -5.44 -7.17
N ASP A 65 -19.37 -6.53 -6.41
CA ASP A 65 -19.83 -6.55 -5.01
C ASP A 65 -18.88 -7.39 -4.16
N GLU A 66 -18.29 -6.81 -3.13
CA GLU A 66 -17.67 -7.61 -2.07
C GLU A 66 -18.70 -7.87 -0.95
N PRO A 67 -18.76 -9.09 -0.39
CA PRO A 67 -19.60 -9.36 0.77
C PRO A 67 -19.24 -8.41 1.94
N PRO A 68 -20.23 -7.99 2.75
CA PRO A 68 -20.07 -6.95 3.78
C PRO A 68 -19.03 -7.32 4.85
N TYR A 69 -18.69 -8.60 4.97
CA TYR A 69 -17.64 -9.12 5.82
C TYR A 69 -16.36 -9.36 5.02
N TYR A 70 -15.46 -8.38 5.08
CA TYR A 70 -14.06 -8.59 4.72
C TYR A 70 -13.44 -9.67 5.62
N ILE A 71 -13.03 -10.79 5.04
CA ILE A 71 -12.04 -11.63 5.69
C ILE A 71 -10.69 -10.95 5.47
N GLN A 72 -10.25 -10.19 6.47
CA GLN A 72 -8.86 -9.74 6.54
C GLN A 72 -7.96 -10.94 6.27
N PRO A 73 -6.84 -10.80 5.54
CA PRO A 73 -5.69 -11.64 5.80
C PRO A 73 -5.46 -11.62 7.31
N ILE A 74 -5.84 -12.72 7.97
CA ILE A 74 -5.45 -12.97 9.35
C ILE A 74 -3.96 -13.18 9.23
N ASP A 75 -3.14 -12.12 9.32
CA ASP A 75 -1.77 -12.26 9.81
C ASP A 75 -0.86 -11.03 9.89
N MET A 76 -1.23 -9.78 9.61
CA MET A 76 -0.25 -8.71 9.91
C MET A 76 0.03 -8.59 11.42
N THR A 77 -1.04 -8.43 12.19
CA THR A 77 -0.97 -8.36 13.65
C THR A 77 -0.88 -9.75 14.28
N ARG A 78 -1.42 -10.81 13.65
CA ARG A 78 -1.21 -12.19 14.15
C ARG A 78 0.21 -12.68 13.84
N ARG A 79 0.90 -12.26 12.77
CA ARG A 79 2.35 -12.49 12.63
C ARG A 79 3.14 -11.64 13.61
N ALA A 80 2.79 -10.37 13.81
CA ALA A 80 3.45 -9.53 14.80
C ALA A 80 3.26 -10.06 16.24
N LEU A 81 2.07 -10.58 16.58
CA LEU A 81 1.70 -11.09 17.91
C LEU A 81 1.99 -12.58 18.13
N ASN A 82 1.87 -13.47 17.14
CA ASN A 82 2.39 -14.85 17.23
C ASN A 82 3.92 -14.84 17.22
N GLN A 83 4.56 -13.75 16.73
CA GLN A 83 5.97 -13.44 16.97
C GLN A 83 6.22 -12.75 18.32
N LYS A 84 5.40 -12.99 19.35
CA LYS A 84 5.74 -12.65 20.75
C LYS A 84 7.04 -13.31 21.25
N TYR A 85 7.77 -14.05 20.41
CA TYR A 85 9.00 -14.77 20.74
C TYR A 85 10.14 -14.71 19.71
N ASP A 86 10.21 -13.71 18.84
CA ASP A 86 11.48 -13.46 18.12
C ASP A 86 12.03 -12.04 18.32
N LEU A 87 12.27 -11.71 19.58
CA LEU A 87 13.19 -10.61 19.96
C LEU A 87 14.58 -10.78 19.30
N LYS A 88 14.93 -11.98 18.82
CA LYS A 88 16.20 -12.29 18.13
C LYS A 88 16.13 -12.12 16.62
N ARG A 89 15.00 -11.70 16.05
CA ARG A 89 14.85 -11.53 14.60
C ARG A 89 15.72 -10.38 14.13
N LYS A 90 16.91 -10.73 13.63
CA LYS A 90 17.92 -9.77 13.20
C LYS A 90 17.53 -9.00 11.94
N ASN A 91 16.49 -9.36 11.20
CA ASN A 91 16.13 -8.67 9.95
C ASN A 91 14.68 -8.16 10.03
N LEU A 92 14.52 -6.90 10.45
CA LEU A 92 13.22 -6.25 10.61
C LEU A 92 12.80 -5.49 9.35
N LEU A 93 13.76 -4.79 8.73
CA LEU A 93 13.55 -3.85 7.64
C LEU A 93 14.04 -4.42 6.31
N LEU A 94 13.16 -4.40 5.31
CA LEU A 94 13.50 -4.64 3.92
C LEU A 94 13.69 -3.33 3.16
N ILE A 95 14.83 -3.22 2.47
CA ILE A 95 15.11 -2.19 1.46
C ILE A 95 15.24 -2.90 0.11
N ASN A 96 14.20 -2.79 -0.72
CA ASN A 96 14.13 -3.45 -2.03
C ASN A 96 13.56 -2.50 -3.08
N PHE A 97 14.39 -1.57 -3.54
CA PHE A 97 13.99 -0.61 -4.57
C PHE A 97 15.12 -0.28 -5.53
N ASN A 98 14.74 0.12 -6.75
CA ASN A 98 15.69 0.68 -7.70
C ASN A 98 16.10 2.09 -7.24
N GLN A 99 17.40 2.32 -7.13
CA GLN A 99 18.04 3.53 -6.59
C GLN A 99 17.90 4.78 -7.49
N HIS A 100 17.54 4.60 -8.76
CA HIS A 100 17.55 5.67 -9.77
C HIS A 100 16.14 6.06 -10.27
N THR A 101 15.10 5.41 -9.73
CA THR A 101 13.71 5.60 -10.16
C THR A 101 12.99 6.71 -9.40
N ASP A 102 13.71 7.62 -8.75
CA ASP A 102 13.13 8.80 -8.09
C ASP A 102 13.54 10.13 -8.74
N GLY A 103 14.40 10.08 -9.76
CA GLY A 103 14.85 11.24 -10.56
C GLY A 103 15.61 12.32 -9.79
N ARG A 104 15.82 12.14 -8.47
CA ARG A 104 16.40 13.17 -7.58
C ARG A 104 17.51 12.62 -6.68
N GLY A 105 17.90 11.35 -6.84
CA GLY A 105 18.99 10.72 -6.10
C GLY A 105 18.68 10.41 -4.63
N PHE A 106 17.46 10.64 -4.16
CA PHE A 106 17.08 10.42 -2.77
C PHE A 106 17.15 8.93 -2.41
N ARG A 107 16.74 8.06 -3.33
CA ARG A 107 16.86 6.60 -3.14
C ARG A 107 18.32 6.14 -3.09
N GLN A 108 19.18 6.76 -3.89
CA GLN A 108 20.62 6.49 -3.86
C GLN A 108 21.27 6.94 -2.54
N GLN A 109 20.82 8.07 -1.97
CA GLN A 109 21.27 8.54 -0.64
C GLN A 109 20.90 7.55 0.45
N ILE A 110 19.63 7.13 0.51
CA ILE A 110 19.17 6.09 1.46
C ILE A 110 19.97 4.82 1.29
N TRP A 111 20.18 4.36 0.05
CA TRP A 111 20.93 3.14 -0.22
C TRP A 111 22.39 3.24 0.25
N THR A 112 23.06 4.35 -0.02
CA THR A 112 24.45 4.59 0.42
C THR A 112 24.54 4.54 1.96
N HIS A 113 23.57 5.16 2.64
CA HIS A 113 23.56 5.23 4.10
C HIS A 113 23.19 3.91 4.76
N MET A 114 22.15 3.22 4.27
CA MET A 114 21.56 2.06 4.95
C MET A 114 21.97 0.69 4.37
N CYS A 115 22.52 0.65 3.15
CA CYS A 115 22.82 -0.59 2.43
C CYS A 115 24.30 -0.80 2.09
N SER A 116 25.15 0.20 2.28
CA SER A 116 26.59 0.03 2.05
C SER A 116 27.19 -0.96 3.06
N LYS A 117 28.21 -1.73 2.64
CA LYS A 117 28.84 -2.76 3.49
C LYS A 117 29.34 -2.23 4.84
N LYS A 118 29.73 -0.95 4.90
CA LYS A 118 30.26 -0.30 6.11
C LYS A 118 29.15 0.17 7.07
N ASN A 119 27.98 0.53 6.55
CA ASN A 119 26.94 1.23 7.32
C ASN A 119 25.65 0.42 7.47
N ARG A 120 25.53 -0.74 6.81
CA ARG A 120 24.32 -1.56 6.86
C ARG A 120 24.08 -2.08 8.28
N ALA A 121 23.04 -1.54 8.92
CA ALA A 121 22.65 -1.95 10.25
C ALA A 121 22.17 -3.42 10.26
N PRO A 122 22.38 -4.17 11.36
CA PRO A 122 22.00 -5.59 11.44
C PRO A 122 20.52 -5.82 11.14
N PHE A 123 19.63 -4.94 11.62
CA PHE A 123 18.18 -4.99 11.43
C PHE A 123 17.70 -4.79 9.98
N THR A 124 18.61 -4.47 9.05
CA THR A 124 18.29 -4.09 7.67
C THR A 124 18.79 -5.13 6.67
N THR A 125 17.88 -5.59 5.79
CA THR A 125 18.21 -6.37 4.60
C THR A 125 18.01 -5.53 3.35
N CYS A 126 19.06 -5.39 2.54
CA CYS A 126 19.02 -4.70 1.27
C CYS A 126 19.09 -5.68 0.11
N LEU A 127 18.09 -5.63 -0.77
CA LEU A 127 17.99 -6.49 -1.96
C LEU A 127 18.00 -5.61 -3.20
N TYR A 128 19.01 -5.82 -4.05
CA TYR A 128 19.12 -5.09 -5.30
C TYR A 128 18.02 -5.51 -6.27
N LYS A 129 17.36 -4.52 -6.90
CA LYS A 129 16.37 -4.77 -7.95
C LYS A 129 17.03 -4.58 -9.31
N SER A 130 17.20 -5.68 -10.05
CA SER A 130 17.73 -5.64 -11.41
C SER A 130 16.86 -4.78 -12.32
N PRO A 131 17.43 -3.99 -13.26
CA PRO A 131 16.68 -3.29 -14.30
C PRO A 131 15.98 -4.26 -15.28
N SER A 132 16.62 -5.40 -15.58
CA SER A 132 16.10 -6.48 -16.43
C SER A 132 15.27 -7.46 -15.60
N PHE A 133 14.09 -7.01 -15.18
CA PHE A 133 13.22 -7.79 -14.30
C PHE A 133 12.15 -8.53 -15.10
N ASP A 134 12.19 -9.86 -15.04
CA ASP A 134 11.12 -10.71 -15.54
C ASP A 134 9.96 -10.74 -14.53
N MET A 135 8.78 -10.31 -15.00
CA MET A 135 7.56 -10.23 -14.19
C MET A 135 7.09 -11.60 -13.69
N SER A 136 7.48 -12.70 -14.35
CA SER A 136 7.15 -14.07 -13.92
C SER A 136 7.70 -14.41 -12.52
N TYR A 137 8.75 -13.70 -12.07
CA TYR A 137 9.38 -13.90 -10.76
C TYR A 137 8.73 -13.10 -9.63
N ILE A 138 7.72 -12.26 -9.90
CA ILE A 138 7.06 -11.44 -8.86
C ILE A 138 6.54 -12.30 -7.69
N PRO A 139 5.83 -13.43 -7.90
CA PRO A 139 5.42 -14.30 -6.81
C PRO A 139 6.58 -14.67 -5.89
N ASN A 140 7.70 -15.13 -6.45
CA ASN A 140 8.88 -15.53 -5.67
C ASN A 140 9.48 -14.37 -4.89
N ILE A 141 9.48 -13.16 -5.48
CA ILE A 141 9.90 -11.94 -4.79
C ILE A 141 8.96 -11.63 -3.63
N TYR A 142 7.65 -11.72 -3.82
CA TYR A 142 6.67 -11.46 -2.76
C TYR A 142 6.76 -12.50 -1.65
N ALA A 143 6.89 -13.79 -1.97
CA ALA A 143 7.12 -14.87 -1.00
C ALA A 143 8.39 -14.65 -0.16
N ARG A 144 9.46 -14.16 -0.79
CA ARG A 144 10.71 -13.81 -0.10
C ARG A 144 10.55 -12.56 0.77
N ASN A 145 9.98 -11.50 0.21
CA ASN A 145 9.91 -10.19 0.86
C ASN A 145 8.88 -10.14 1.99
N ARG A 146 7.79 -10.91 1.92
CA ARG A 146 6.79 -10.94 2.99
C ARG A 146 7.37 -11.41 4.33
N LYS A 147 8.55 -12.05 4.35
CA LYS A 147 9.23 -12.49 5.58
C LYS A 147 9.63 -11.34 6.51
N TYR A 148 9.84 -10.15 5.97
CA TYR A 148 10.21 -8.94 6.72
C TYR A 148 8.97 -8.20 7.20
N LEU A 149 9.04 -7.61 8.40
CA LEU A 149 7.92 -6.91 9.01
C LEU A 149 7.74 -5.50 8.43
N PHE A 150 8.85 -4.81 8.14
CA PHE A 150 8.85 -3.46 7.61
C PHE A 150 9.42 -3.40 6.21
N TRP A 151 8.77 -2.63 5.33
CA TRP A 151 9.27 -2.35 3.98
C TRP A 151 9.53 -0.85 3.83
N LEU A 152 10.77 -0.46 3.50
CA LEU A 152 11.09 0.93 3.22
C LEU A 152 10.51 1.34 1.86
N SER A 153 9.58 2.29 1.85
CA SER A 153 8.85 2.71 0.65
C SER A 153 9.04 4.22 0.37
N PRO A 154 10.26 4.65 -0.03
CA PRO A 154 10.47 6.04 -0.44
C PRO A 154 9.76 6.32 -1.77
N ARG A 155 9.40 7.59 -1.95
CA ARG A 155 8.90 8.12 -3.23
C ARG A 155 9.72 7.63 -4.42
N GLY A 156 9.05 7.33 -5.52
CA GLY A 156 9.69 7.02 -6.81
C GLY A 156 9.62 8.22 -7.73
N ASN A 157 9.23 7.98 -8.98
CA ASN A 157 8.91 9.04 -9.94
C ASN A 157 7.76 9.94 -9.44
N GLY A 158 6.88 9.38 -8.59
CA GLY A 158 5.85 10.11 -7.84
C GLY A 158 5.99 9.90 -6.33
N ILE A 159 5.18 10.64 -5.55
CA ILE A 159 5.13 10.53 -4.08
C ILE A 159 4.55 9.17 -3.67
N ASP A 160 3.51 8.73 -4.37
CA ASP A 160 2.88 7.43 -4.17
C ASP A 160 3.71 6.34 -4.85
N CYS A 161 3.84 5.20 -4.19
CA CYS A 161 4.65 4.09 -4.66
C CYS A 161 3.86 2.79 -4.56
N TYR A 162 3.85 2.00 -5.63
CA TYR A 162 3.28 0.65 -5.64
C TYR A 162 3.76 -0.18 -4.44
N ARG A 163 5.03 -0.06 -4.06
CA ARG A 163 5.61 -0.77 -2.90
C ARG A 163 4.87 -0.55 -1.58
N THR A 164 4.29 0.64 -1.39
CA THR A 164 3.53 0.94 -0.18
C THR A 164 2.31 0.02 -0.09
N TRP A 165 1.60 -0.13 -1.21
CA TRP A 165 0.40 -0.95 -1.32
C TRP A 165 0.74 -2.45 -1.38
N GLU A 166 1.79 -2.84 -2.11
CA GLU A 166 2.32 -4.22 -2.12
C GLU A 166 2.64 -4.70 -0.70
N ALA A 167 3.30 -3.87 0.11
CA ALA A 167 3.62 -4.20 1.50
C ALA A 167 2.35 -4.49 2.30
N LEU A 168 1.34 -3.62 2.19
CA LEU A 168 0.07 -3.77 2.90
C LEU A 168 -0.68 -5.04 2.47
N TYR A 169 -0.73 -5.36 1.17
CA TYR A 169 -1.33 -6.62 0.68
C TYR A 169 -0.58 -7.88 1.14
N LEU A 170 0.71 -7.76 1.44
CA LEU A 170 1.59 -8.87 1.81
C LEU A 170 1.86 -8.96 3.32
N ASP A 171 1.00 -8.35 4.13
CA ASP A 171 1.11 -8.31 5.59
C ASP A 171 2.47 -7.75 6.07
N ALA A 172 2.94 -6.68 5.43
CA ALA A 172 4.09 -5.90 5.86
C ALA A 172 3.70 -4.44 6.11
N ILE A 173 4.43 -3.79 7.01
CA ILE A 173 4.22 -2.40 7.42
C ILE A 173 5.12 -1.50 6.56
N PRO A 174 4.56 -0.72 5.62
CA PRO A 174 5.37 0.22 4.86
C PRO A 174 5.85 1.38 5.75
N ILE A 175 7.09 1.79 5.54
CA ILE A 175 7.67 3.03 6.07
C ILE A 175 7.73 4.05 4.95
N VAL A 176 6.99 5.15 5.10
CA VAL A 176 6.81 6.21 4.10
C VAL A 176 7.19 7.56 4.67
N TRP A 177 7.39 8.55 3.79
CA TRP A 177 7.66 9.91 4.19
C TRP A 177 6.37 10.70 4.36
N ASN A 178 6.36 11.57 5.36
CA ASN A 178 5.31 12.57 5.56
C ASN A 178 5.07 13.36 4.26
N SER A 179 3.81 13.41 3.80
CA SER A 179 3.42 14.11 2.58
C SER A 179 1.92 14.40 2.53
N SER A 180 1.44 15.03 1.45
CA SER A 180 0.01 15.19 1.17
C SER A 180 -0.75 13.86 1.09
N LEU A 181 -0.04 12.74 0.88
CA LEU A 181 -0.65 11.41 0.79
C LEU A 181 -0.96 10.76 2.15
N ASN A 182 -0.61 11.40 3.28
CA ASN A 182 -0.89 10.84 4.61
C ASN A 182 -2.37 10.45 4.79
N ILE A 183 -3.29 11.21 4.17
CA ILE A 183 -4.73 10.93 4.20
C ILE A 183 -5.09 9.54 3.64
N LEU A 184 -4.32 9.05 2.67
CA LEU A 184 -4.50 7.70 2.12
C LEU A 184 -4.21 6.62 3.17
N TYR A 185 -3.27 6.91 4.07
CA TYR A 185 -2.75 5.97 5.07
C TYR A 185 -3.50 6.03 6.41
N GLU A 186 -4.45 6.95 6.56
CA GLU A 186 -5.23 7.07 7.78
C GLU A 186 -5.97 5.76 8.07
N HIS A 187 -5.87 5.28 9.32
CA HIS A 187 -6.37 3.97 9.73
C HIS A 187 -5.81 2.79 8.92
N LEU A 188 -4.61 2.89 8.35
CA LEU A 188 -3.83 1.75 7.85
C LEU A 188 -2.55 1.58 8.69
N PRO A 189 -1.96 0.36 8.75
CA PRO A 189 -0.72 0.12 9.49
C PRO A 189 0.48 0.63 8.66
N VAL A 190 0.68 1.94 8.65
CA VAL A 190 1.76 2.62 7.92
C VAL A 190 2.58 3.44 8.92
N VAL A 191 3.91 3.33 8.84
CA VAL A 191 4.81 4.18 9.62
C VAL A 191 5.20 5.39 8.78
N ILE A 192 4.79 6.57 9.23
CA ILE A 192 5.12 7.85 8.59
C ILE A 192 6.31 8.46 9.32
N ILE A 193 7.37 8.78 8.58
CA ILE A 193 8.61 9.39 9.08
C ILE A 193 8.86 10.75 8.43
N GLN A 194 9.64 11.60 9.10
CA GLN A 194 10.18 12.82 8.50
C GLN A 194 11.54 12.53 7.86
N ASN A 195 12.40 11.76 8.54
CA ASN A 195 13.73 11.43 8.07
C ASN A 195 14.04 9.93 8.26
N TYR A 196 14.76 9.32 7.32
CA TYR A 196 15.17 7.92 7.43
C TYR A 196 16.25 7.70 8.47
N THR A 197 16.95 8.75 8.90
CA THR A 197 17.93 8.69 10.00
C THR A 197 17.29 8.32 11.34
N ASP A 198 15.99 8.54 11.49
CA ASP A 198 15.23 8.18 12.69
C ASP A 198 15.02 6.65 12.79
N ILE A 199 15.22 5.93 11.68
CA ILE A 199 15.03 4.49 11.61
C ILE A 199 16.21 3.78 12.29
N ASN A 200 15.93 3.23 13.46
CA ASN A 200 16.80 2.29 14.16
C ASN A 200 15.98 1.10 14.70
N GLU A 201 16.67 0.10 15.26
CA GLU A 201 16.01 -1.12 15.76
C GLU A 201 14.97 -0.84 16.85
N THR A 202 15.29 0.04 17.80
CA THR A 202 14.37 0.44 18.88
C THR A 202 13.12 1.09 18.31
N PHE A 203 13.28 2.08 17.43
CA PHE A 203 12.17 2.75 16.74
C PHE A 203 11.24 1.75 16.02
N LEU A 204 11.80 0.79 15.28
CA LEU A 204 11.00 -0.22 14.58
C LEU A 204 10.23 -1.12 15.55
N ARG A 205 10.84 -1.52 16.66
CA ARG A 205 10.20 -2.36 17.68
C ARG A 205 9.09 -1.63 18.41
N GLU A 206 9.27 -0.36 18.72
CA GLU A 206 8.24 0.50 19.30
C GLU A 206 7.06 0.67 18.35
N LYS A 207 7.32 0.96 17.06
CA LYS A 207 6.26 1.07 16.05
C LYS A 207 5.52 -0.24 15.83
N LEU A 208 6.22 -1.37 15.86
CA LEU A 208 5.60 -2.68 15.79
C LEU A 208 4.66 -2.92 16.98
N HIS A 209 5.10 -2.57 18.18
CA HIS A 209 4.28 -2.67 19.39
C HIS A 209 3.03 -1.78 19.31
N GLU A 210 3.18 -0.50 18.96
CA GLU A 210 2.08 0.45 18.77
C GLU A 210 1.02 -0.08 17.79
N ILE A 211 1.47 -0.52 16.61
CA ILE A 211 0.60 -1.06 15.56
C ILE A 211 -0.11 -2.34 16.03
N SER A 212 0.60 -3.20 16.76
CA SER A 212 0.03 -4.45 17.26
C SER A 212 -1.03 -4.22 18.34
N MET A 213 -0.80 -3.26 19.22
CA MET A 213 -1.70 -2.94 20.33
C MET A 213 -2.97 -2.23 19.85
N LYS A 214 -2.88 -1.38 18.82
CA LYS A 214 -4.04 -0.70 18.23
C LYS A 214 -5.14 -1.67 17.79
N LYS A 215 -4.75 -2.83 17.24
CA LYS A 215 -5.73 -3.87 16.85
C LYS A 215 -6.38 -4.57 18.04
N TYR A 216 -5.67 -4.74 19.14
CA TYR A 216 -6.10 -5.63 20.23
C TYR A 216 -6.99 -4.92 21.26
N PHE A 217 -6.72 -3.63 21.56
CA PHE A 217 -7.37 -2.93 22.68
C PHE A 217 -8.39 -1.86 22.27
N GLN A 218 -8.47 -1.48 20.99
CA GLN A 218 -9.41 -0.46 20.53
C GLN A 218 -10.43 -1.08 19.56
N MET A 219 -11.50 -1.66 20.10
CA MET A 219 -12.60 -2.25 19.30
C MET A 219 -13.23 -1.24 18.31
N ASN A 220 -13.07 0.06 18.55
CA ASN A 220 -13.57 1.16 17.70
C ASN A 220 -12.52 1.81 16.77
N GLN A 221 -11.27 1.31 16.71
CA GLN A 221 -10.23 1.79 15.78
C GLN A 221 -9.50 0.66 15.07
N MET A 222 -10.24 -0.33 14.57
CA MET A 222 -9.67 -1.34 13.68
C MET A 222 -9.08 -0.70 12.42
N TYR A 223 -7.99 -1.27 11.92
CA TYR A 223 -7.42 -0.85 10.65
C TYR A 223 -8.44 -1.04 9.51
N ARG A 224 -8.59 0.01 8.70
CA ARG A 224 -9.51 0.15 7.59
C ARG A 224 -8.93 -0.41 6.30
N PHE A 225 -8.67 -1.71 6.31
CA PHE A 225 -8.10 -2.44 5.19
C PHE A 225 -9.01 -2.47 3.94
N GLU A 226 -10.29 -2.10 4.06
CA GLU A 226 -11.14 -1.91 2.90
C GLU A 226 -10.58 -0.83 1.94
N LYS A 227 -9.73 0.08 2.42
CA LYS A 227 -8.98 1.02 1.57
C LYS A 227 -8.02 0.35 0.58
N LEU A 228 -7.71 -0.93 0.75
CA LEU A 228 -6.96 -1.72 -0.23
C LEU A 228 -7.83 -2.26 -1.37
N ARG A 229 -9.13 -1.94 -1.41
CA ARG A 229 -10.07 -2.50 -2.39
C ARG A 229 -10.45 -1.48 -3.44
N ASN A 230 -10.54 -1.91 -4.69
CA ASN A 230 -11.11 -1.10 -5.77
C ASN A 230 -12.54 -0.67 -5.47
N ALA A 231 -13.35 -1.57 -4.90
CA ALA A 231 -14.74 -1.30 -4.56
C ALA A 231 -14.90 -0.12 -3.59
N TYR A 232 -14.00 0.02 -2.60
CA TYR A 232 -14.04 1.13 -1.65
C TYR A 232 -13.91 2.49 -2.36
N TRP A 233 -12.90 2.63 -3.22
CA TRP A 233 -12.65 3.87 -3.93
C TRP A 233 -13.71 4.15 -4.98
N ARG A 234 -14.21 3.11 -5.66
CA ARG A 234 -15.34 3.24 -6.60
C ARG A 234 -16.60 3.77 -5.90
N ARG A 235 -16.98 3.19 -4.75
CA ARG A 235 -18.12 3.67 -3.94
C ARG A 235 -17.90 5.11 -3.48
N LEU A 236 -16.69 5.45 -3.03
CA LEU A 236 -16.36 6.82 -2.62
C LEU A 236 -16.55 7.83 -3.78
N ILE A 237 -16.11 7.45 -4.99
CA ILE A 237 -16.26 8.28 -6.20
C ILE A 237 -17.74 8.46 -6.56
N LEU A 238 -18.52 7.38 -6.56
CA LEU A 238 -19.94 7.43 -6.92
C LEU A 238 -20.79 8.18 -5.87
N ASN A 239 -20.50 7.99 -4.58
CA ASN A 239 -21.17 8.69 -3.48
C ASN A 239 -20.97 10.21 -3.55
N GLN A 240 -19.79 10.68 -3.95
CA GLN A 240 -19.54 12.13 -4.08
C GLN A 240 -20.31 12.79 -5.22
N ASN A 241 -20.90 12.00 -6.13
CA ASN A 241 -21.82 12.51 -7.15
C ASN A 241 -23.29 12.59 -6.66
N GLY A 242 -23.56 12.30 -5.38
CA GLY A 242 -24.91 12.35 -4.81
C GLY A 242 -25.80 11.16 -5.22
N MET A 243 -25.20 10.08 -5.73
CA MET A 243 -25.93 8.86 -6.06
C MET A 243 -26.33 8.13 -4.77
N VAL A 244 -27.59 7.68 -4.69
CA VAL A 244 -28.05 6.81 -3.59
C VAL A 244 -27.62 5.36 -3.83
N GLU A 245 -27.55 4.56 -2.76
CA GLU A 245 -26.98 3.19 -2.78
C GLU A 245 -27.58 2.29 -3.88
N GLU A 246 -28.90 2.37 -4.13
CA GLU A 246 -29.56 1.65 -5.24
C GLU A 246 -29.06 2.06 -6.63
N GLN A 247 -28.82 3.36 -6.86
CA GLN A 247 -28.29 3.87 -8.13
C GLN A 247 -26.83 3.49 -8.32
N ILE A 248 -26.08 3.41 -7.21
CA ILE A 248 -24.72 2.91 -7.22
C ILE A 248 -24.76 1.45 -7.65
N ASP A 249 -25.55 0.60 -7.00
CA ASP A 249 -25.65 -0.82 -7.34
C ASP A 249 -26.10 -1.06 -8.78
N GLU A 250 -27.04 -0.27 -9.31
CA GLU A 250 -27.48 -0.33 -10.72
C GLU A 250 -26.32 0.00 -11.68
N VAL A 251 -25.58 1.08 -11.42
CA VAL A 251 -24.38 1.43 -12.18
C VAL A 251 -23.28 0.39 -11.98
N LEU A 252 -23.12 -0.19 -10.79
CA LEU A 252 -22.16 -1.26 -10.54
C LEU A 252 -22.49 -2.51 -11.37
N ASN A 253 -23.78 -2.84 -11.48
CA ASN A 253 -24.31 -3.97 -12.22
C ASN A 253 -24.22 -3.78 -13.75
N SER A 254 -24.31 -2.55 -14.26
CA SER A 254 -24.22 -2.30 -15.71
C SER A 254 -22.82 -2.55 -16.31
N PHE A 255 -21.76 -2.58 -15.49
CA PHE A 255 -20.42 -2.98 -15.93
C PHE A 255 -20.15 -4.50 -15.80
N ARG A 256 -21.14 -5.30 -15.39
CA ARG A 256 -21.01 -6.77 -15.28
C ARG A 256 -21.16 -7.50 -16.61
N THR A 257 -21.69 -6.86 -17.64
CA THR A 257 -21.72 -7.43 -18.98
C THR A 257 -20.32 -7.37 -19.59
N PRO A 258 -19.69 -8.51 -19.92
CA PRO A 258 -18.40 -8.51 -20.60
C PRO A 258 -18.56 -7.78 -21.94
N PHE A 259 -17.78 -6.72 -22.16
CA PHE A 259 -17.66 -6.05 -23.46
C PHE A 259 -16.92 -6.91 -24.51
N TRP A 260 -16.86 -8.23 -24.31
CA TRP A 260 -16.12 -9.20 -25.14
C TRP A 260 -16.93 -10.47 -25.34
N LEU A 261 -18.15 -10.33 -25.85
CA LEU A 261 -18.88 -11.38 -26.56
C LEU A 261 -19.83 -10.65 -27.52
N ASP A 262 -19.30 -10.22 -28.66
CA ASP A 262 -20.06 -10.06 -29.90
C ASP A 262 -19.03 -10.16 -31.04
N ASP A 263 -18.57 -11.39 -31.27
CA ASP A 263 -18.11 -11.82 -32.59
C ASP A 263 -19.36 -12.18 -33.40
N HIS A 264 -19.74 -11.30 -34.33
CA HIS A 264 -20.48 -11.63 -35.56
C HIS A 264 -20.02 -10.72 -36.70
#